data_AF-A0A940DPR6-F1
#
_entry.id   AF-A0A940DPR6-F1
#
_cell.length_a   1.000
_cell.length_b   1.000
_cell.length_c   1.000
_cell.angle_alpha   90.00
_cell.angle_beta   90.00
_cell.angle_gamma   90.00
#
_symmetry.space_group_name_H-M   'P 1'
#
loop_
_entity.id
_entity.type
_entity.pdbx_description
1 polymer ?
#
loop_
_entity_poly.entity_id
_entity_poly.type
_entity_poly.pdbx_seq_one_letter_code
_entity_poly.pdbx_strand_id
1 'polypeptide(L)'
;MALYIKANPKVARFLNLDNDRNVVKDGNYLLWQADMLAFGRLTDLPQILIQIGAIALRAHEAREEQDGTVSRELPVAADPRFVIESGPAPEHEDDPMTDIEIPEQEESSADEAENMEEMS
;
A
#
# COMPACT_ATOMS: atom_id res chain seq x y z
N MET A 1 -19.52 5.31 -5.33
CA MET A 1 -19.13 4.36 -4.25
C MET A 1 -17.85 3.69 -4.73
N ALA A 2 -16.73 3.83 -4.01
CA ALA A 2 -15.43 3.32 -4.44
C ALA A 2 -15.22 1.87 -3.96
N LEU A 3 -14.54 1.06 -4.77
CA LEU A 3 -14.15 -0.31 -4.43
C LEU A 3 -12.65 -0.38 -4.15
N TYR A 4 -12.26 -1.35 -3.33
CA TYR A 4 -10.87 -1.75 -3.14
C TYR A 4 -10.58 -2.96 -4.00
N ILE A 5 -9.37 -3.06 -4.52
CA ILE A 5 -8.95 -4.18 -5.37
C ILE A 5 -7.83 -4.92 -4.64
N LYS A 6 -8.10 -6.18 -4.24
CA LYS A 6 -7.05 -7.07 -3.76
C LYS A 6 -6.33 -7.63 -4.98
N ALA A 7 -5.05 -7.34 -5.10
CA ALA A 7 -4.21 -7.75 -6.23
C ALA A 7 -2.89 -8.31 -5.73
N ASN A 8 -2.21 -9.02 -6.61
CA ASN A 8 -0.96 -9.67 -6.27
C ASN A 8 0.24 -8.70 -6.30
N PRO A 9 1.39 -9.07 -5.70
CA PRO A 9 2.58 -8.20 -5.68
C PRO A 9 3.11 -7.80 -7.06
N LYS A 10 2.94 -8.65 -8.07
CA LYS A 10 3.39 -8.34 -9.44
C LYS A 10 2.60 -7.17 -10.03
N VAL A 11 1.29 -7.11 -9.77
CA VAL A 11 0.43 -6.00 -10.18
C VAL A 11 0.80 -4.72 -9.43
N ALA A 12 1.00 -4.80 -8.11
CA ALA A 12 1.39 -3.63 -7.31
C ALA A 12 2.71 -3.02 -7.79
N ARG A 13 3.73 -3.85 -8.04
CA ARG A 13 5.03 -3.42 -8.60
C ARG A 13 4.91 -2.87 -10.02
N PHE A 14 4.07 -3.48 -10.86
CA PHE A 14 3.84 -2.98 -12.22
C PHE A 14 3.26 -1.56 -12.22
N LEU A 15 2.41 -1.25 -11.24
CA LEU A 15 1.86 0.08 -11.04
C LEU A 15 2.78 1.02 -10.24
N ASN A 16 3.91 0.52 -9.72
CA ASN A 16 4.78 1.20 -8.76
C ASN A 16 4.04 1.70 -7.52
N LEU A 17 3.11 0.89 -7.00
CA LEU A 17 2.28 1.19 -5.83
C LEU A 17 2.65 0.34 -4.61
N ASP A 18 3.70 -0.46 -4.69
CA ASP A 18 4.15 -1.38 -3.65
C ASP A 18 4.62 -0.70 -2.36
N ASN A 19 5.01 0.59 -2.43
CA ASN A 19 5.38 1.40 -1.27
C ASN A 19 4.22 2.28 -0.76
N ASP A 20 3.19 2.51 -1.58
CA ASP A 20 2.10 3.46 -1.31
C ASP A 20 0.78 2.79 -0.88
N ARG A 21 0.75 1.46 -0.86
CA ARG A 21 -0.47 0.68 -0.63
C ARG A 21 -0.30 -0.32 0.49
N ASN A 22 -1.41 -0.60 1.16
CA ASN A 22 -1.43 -1.52 2.29
C ASN A 22 -1.28 -2.97 1.81
N VAL A 23 -0.37 -3.69 2.46
CA VAL A 23 -0.21 -5.13 2.32
C VAL A 23 -1.17 -5.83 3.29
N VAL A 24 -1.84 -6.88 2.84
CA VAL A 24 -2.68 -7.75 3.69
C VAL A 24 -1.87 -8.96 4.16
N LYS A 25 -2.38 -9.72 5.13
CA LYS A 25 -1.65 -10.84 5.75
C LYS A 25 -1.16 -11.91 4.75
N ASP A 26 -1.82 -12.06 3.62
CA ASP A 26 -1.42 -13.02 2.58
C ASP A 26 -0.27 -12.50 1.69
N GLY A 27 0.34 -11.36 2.00
CA GLY A 27 1.36 -10.71 1.19
C GLY A 27 0.82 -10.06 -0.09
N ASN A 28 -0.51 -9.98 -0.25
CA ASN A 28 -1.17 -9.30 -1.36
C ASN A 28 -1.42 -7.82 -1.04
N TYR A 29 -1.75 -7.03 -2.05
CA TYR A 29 -1.93 -5.58 -1.92
C TYR A 29 -3.39 -5.17 -2.06
N LEU A 30 -3.78 -4.15 -1.31
CA LEU A 30 -5.06 -3.45 -1.48
C LEU A 30 -4.87 -2.16 -2.27
N LEU A 31 -5.28 -2.20 -3.53
CA LEU A 31 -5.27 -1.08 -4.45
C LEU A 31 -6.63 -0.36 -4.46
N TRP A 32 -6.66 0.86 -4.99
CA TRP A 32 -7.90 1.59 -5.20
C TRP A 32 -8.49 1.25 -6.57
N GLN A 33 -9.81 1.31 -6.70
CA GLN A 33 -10.47 1.15 -8.00
C GLN A 33 -9.90 2.10 -9.07
N ALA A 34 -9.51 3.32 -8.70
CA ALA A 34 -8.92 4.30 -9.62
C ALA A 34 -7.57 3.83 -10.21
N ASP A 35 -6.81 3.00 -9.48
CA ASP A 35 -5.54 2.47 -9.96
C ASP A 35 -5.74 1.55 -11.19
N MET A 36 -6.95 0.99 -11.36
CA MET A 36 -7.30 0.15 -12.52
C MET A 36 -7.39 0.94 -13.83
N LEU A 37 -7.41 2.28 -13.77
CA LEU A 37 -7.36 3.14 -14.95
C LEU A 37 -6.07 2.95 -15.77
N ALA A 38 -5.00 2.45 -15.15
CA ALA A 38 -3.76 2.11 -15.84
C ALA A 38 -3.91 0.92 -16.81
N PHE A 39 -4.90 0.04 -16.58
CA PHE A 39 -5.17 -1.12 -17.43
C PHE A 39 -6.29 -0.89 -18.45
N GLY A 40 -7.16 0.10 -18.20
CA GLY A 40 -8.28 0.40 -19.11
C GLY A 40 -9.37 1.22 -18.45
N ARG A 41 -10.60 1.11 -18.97
CA ARG A 41 -11.76 1.86 -18.45
C ARG A 41 -12.41 1.12 -17.30
N LEU A 42 -12.93 1.84 -16.30
CA LEU A 42 -13.63 1.24 -15.15
C LEU A 42 -14.92 0.51 -15.53
N THR A 43 -15.49 0.76 -16.70
CA THR A 43 -16.61 -0.03 -17.25
C THR A 43 -16.20 -1.48 -17.53
N ASP A 44 -14.93 -1.69 -17.86
CA ASP A 44 -14.34 -2.98 -18.18
C ASP A 44 -13.67 -3.61 -16.93
N LEU A 45 -13.92 -3.06 -15.73
CA LEU A 45 -13.32 -3.51 -14.48
C LEU A 45 -13.41 -5.03 -14.28
N PRO A 46 -14.55 -5.72 -14.51
CA PRO A 46 -14.60 -7.18 -14.37
C PRO A 46 -13.60 -7.91 -15.28
N GLN A 47 -13.37 -7.41 -16.49
CA GLN A 47 -12.39 -7.99 -17.41
C GLN A 47 -10.96 -7.71 -16.96
N ILE A 48 -10.68 -6.49 -16.48
CA ILE A 48 -9.37 -6.13 -15.92
C ILE A 48 -9.04 -7.07 -14.76
N LEU A 49 -9.98 -7.32 -13.85
CA LEU A 49 -9.79 -8.21 -12.70
C LEU A 49 -9.41 -9.64 -13.11
N ILE A 50 -10.06 -10.18 -14.14
CA ILE A 50 -9.72 -11.51 -14.70
C ILE A 50 -8.31 -11.49 -15.30
N GLN A 51 -7.96 -10.43 -16.03
CA GLN A 51 -6.65 -10.29 -16.66
C GLN A 51 -5.53 -10.30 -15.63
N ILE A 52 -5.67 -9.54 -14.54
CA ILE A 52 -4.63 -9.36 -13.52
C ILE A 52 -4.71 -10.37 -12.36
N GLY A 53 -5.79 -11.18 -12.29
CA GLY A 53 -6.01 -12.12 -11.19
C GLY A 53 -6.35 -11.44 -9.87
N ALA A 54 -7.22 -10.42 -9.90
CA ALA A 54 -7.59 -9.61 -8.73
C ALA A 54 -9.07 -9.76 -8.34
N ILE A 55 -9.39 -9.34 -7.12
CA ILE A 55 -10.76 -9.35 -6.58
C ILE A 55 -11.16 -7.94 -6.15
N ALA A 56 -12.37 -7.52 -6.52
CA ALA A 56 -12.97 -6.31 -6.01
C ALA A 56 -13.67 -6.55 -4.66
N LEU A 57 -13.37 -5.70 -3.70
CA LEU A 57 -13.83 -5.74 -2.32
C LEU A 57 -14.55 -4.44 -1.97
N ARG A 58 -15.58 -4.54 -1.14
CA ARG A 58 -16.19 -3.37 -0.49
C ARG A 58 -15.33 -2.88 0.67
N ALA A 59 -15.61 -1.69 1.17
CA ALA A 59 -14.84 -1.09 2.28
C ALA A 59 -14.79 -1.96 3.54
N HIS A 60 -15.89 -2.62 3.91
CA HIS A 60 -15.90 -3.54 5.05
C HIS A 60 -15.07 -4.80 4.76
N GLU A 61 -15.17 -5.38 3.56
CA GLU A 61 -14.41 -6.56 3.18
C GLU A 61 -12.90 -6.27 3.11
N ALA A 62 -12.52 -5.11 2.59
CA ALA A 62 -11.13 -4.68 2.57
C ALA A 62 -10.56 -4.54 3.99
N ARG A 63 -11.38 -4.07 4.94
CA ARG A 63 -11.00 -3.99 6.35
C ARG A 63 -10.83 -5.39 6.96
N GLU A 64 -11.73 -6.33 6.67
CA GLU A 64 -11.62 -7.71 7.15
C GLU A 64 -10.34 -8.40 6.66
N GLU A 65 -9.91 -8.12 5.43
CA GLU A 65 -8.65 -8.62 4.85
C GLU A 65 -7.41 -7.97 5.48
N GLN A 66 -7.47 -6.67 5.80
CA GLN A 66 -6.39 -5.97 6.52
C GLN A 66 -6.23 -6.49 7.94
N ASP A 67 -7.33 -6.63 8.67
CA ASP A 67 -7.33 -7.18 10.03
C ASP A 67 -6.96 -8.68 10.00
N GLY A 68 -7.07 -9.33 8.83
CA GLY A 68 -6.81 -10.75 8.61
C GLY A 68 -7.85 -11.66 9.26
N THR A 69 -9.08 -11.15 9.41
CA THR A 69 -10.25 -11.92 9.84
C THR A 69 -10.76 -12.79 8.70
N VAL A 70 -10.66 -12.29 7.47
CA VAL A 70 -10.97 -13.03 6.24
C VAL A 70 -9.77 -12.96 5.31
N SER A 71 -9.43 -14.08 4.69
CA SER A 71 -8.40 -14.17 3.66
C SER A 71 -9.02 -14.81 2.42
N ARG A 72 -9.29 -14.01 1.40
CA ARG A 72 -9.79 -14.49 0.10
C ARG A 72 -8.62 -14.78 -0.84
N GLU A 73 -8.53 -16.03 -1.30
CA GLU A 73 -7.53 -16.42 -2.30
C GLU A 73 -7.76 -15.70 -3.63
N LEU A 74 -6.68 -15.29 -4.28
CA LEU A 74 -6.74 -14.62 -5.57
C LEU A 74 -6.96 -15.62 -6.71
N PRO A 75 -7.80 -15.29 -7.72
CA PRO A 75 -7.94 -16.13 -8.90
C PRO A 75 -6.65 -16.08 -9.74
N VAL A 76 -6.42 -17.14 -10.52
CA VAL A 76 -5.30 -17.17 -11.47
C VAL A 76 -5.49 -16.09 -12.53
N ALA A 77 -4.48 -15.23 -12.69
CA ALA A 77 -4.46 -14.18 -13.70
C ALA A 77 -4.49 -14.78 -15.11
N ALA A 78 -5.29 -14.21 -16.01
CA ALA A 78 -5.26 -14.60 -17.41
C ALA A 78 -4.02 -14.07 -18.14
N ASP A 79 -3.44 -12.96 -17.68
CA ASP A 79 -2.19 -12.43 -18.21
C ASP A 79 -0.99 -13.16 -17.58
N PRO A 80 -0.13 -13.82 -18.37
CA PRO A 80 1.01 -14.58 -17.88
C PRO A 80 2.01 -13.73 -17.09
N ARG A 81 2.02 -12.40 -17.28
CA ARG A 81 2.88 -11.49 -16.50
C ARG A 81 2.50 -11.46 -15.03
N PHE A 82 1.22 -11.66 -14.73
CA PHE A 82 0.67 -11.57 -13.38
C PHE A 82 0.33 -12.94 -12.80
N VAL A 83 0.59 -14.04 -13.50
CA VAL A 83 0.45 -15.39 -12.91
C VAL A 83 1.48 -15.54 -11.80
N ILE A 84 1.01 -15.83 -10.58
CA ILE A 84 1.85 -16.26 -9.48
C ILE A 84 1.54 -17.74 -9.28
N GLU A 85 2.56 -18.59 -9.41
CA GLU A 85 2.43 -19.97 -9.00
C GLU A 85 2.12 -19.96 -7.51
N SER A 86 0.91 -20.41 -7.13
CA SER A 86 0.49 -20.55 -5.74
C SER A 86 1.34 -21.65 -5.06
N GLY A 87 2.61 -21.35 -4.82
CA GLY A 87 3.45 -22.00 -3.82
C GLY A 87 3.34 -21.23 -2.50
N PRO A 88 3.62 -21.88 -1.35
CA PRO A 88 3.52 -21.24 -0.05
C PRO A 88 4.31 -19.93 -0.03
N ALA A 89 3.70 -18.88 0.54
CA ALA A 89 4.18 -17.51 0.56
C ALA A 89 5.69 -17.45 0.91
N PRO A 90 6.48 -16.59 0.24
CA PRO A 90 7.82 -16.29 0.71
C PRO A 90 7.70 -15.66 2.09
N GLU A 91 8.28 -16.34 3.07
CA GLU A 91 8.59 -15.82 4.39
C GLU A 91 9.23 -14.44 4.18
N HIS A 92 8.61 -13.37 4.70
CA HIS A 92 9.25 -12.06 4.74
C HIS A 92 10.52 -12.24 5.58
N GLU A 93 11.67 -12.28 4.90
CA GLU A 93 12.95 -12.13 5.55
C GLU A 93 12.96 -10.72 6.15
N ASP A 94 12.89 -10.66 7.49
CA ASP A 94 13.13 -9.47 8.30
C ASP A 94 14.37 -8.73 7.78
N ASP A 95 14.17 -7.59 7.11
CA ASP A 95 15.24 -6.66 6.81
C ASP A 95 15.59 -5.93 8.13
N PRO A 96 16.82 -6.07 8.65
CA PRO A 96 17.17 -5.56 9.96
C PRO A 96 17.14 -4.02 9.97
N MET A 97 16.37 -3.48 10.91
CA MET A 97 16.35 -2.08 11.32
C MET A 97 17.80 -1.55 11.41
N THR A 98 18.22 -0.79 10.39
CA THR A 98 19.51 -0.12 10.43
C THR A 98 19.31 1.16 11.24
N ASP A 99 19.89 1.17 12.44
CA ASP A 99 19.98 2.32 13.35
C ASP A 99 20.56 3.53 12.59
N ILE A 100 19.71 4.52 12.32
CA ILE A 100 20.15 5.80 11.75
C ILE A 100 20.47 6.72 12.94
N GLU A 101 21.75 6.78 13.30
CA GLU A 101 22.32 7.84 14.13
C GLU A 101 22.04 9.21 13.48
N ILE A 102 21.32 10.06 14.20
CA ILE A 102 21.02 11.44 13.82
C ILE A 102 22.20 12.30 14.31
N PRO A 103 22.92 13.04 13.45
CA PRO A 103 23.90 14.02 13.93
C PRO A 103 23.18 15.34 14.24
N GLU A 104 23.23 15.79 15.49
CA GLU A 104 22.91 17.17 15.87
C GLU A 104 24.06 18.09 15.44
N GLN A 105 23.80 18.96 14.47
CA GLN A 105 24.51 20.22 14.26
C GLN A 105 23.44 21.32 14.12
N GLU A 106 23.26 22.22 15.10
CA GLU A 106 24.04 23.43 15.45
C GLU A 106 23.47 24.69 14.76
N GLU A 107 23.62 25.83 15.44
CA GLU A 107 23.33 27.23 15.06
C GLU A 107 22.06 27.85 15.65
N SER A 108 22.16 28.65 16.73
CA SER A 108 22.70 30.02 16.85
C SER A 108 21.69 31.09 16.42
N SER A 109 21.30 31.94 17.37
CA SER A 109 20.85 33.33 17.16
C SER A 109 20.85 34.04 18.51
N ALA A 110 21.78 34.98 18.64
CA ALA A 110 21.95 35.87 19.78
C ALA A 110 21.07 37.13 19.65
N ASP A 111 20.85 37.75 20.82
CA ASP A 111 20.51 39.16 21.07
C ASP A 111 19.25 39.78 20.43
N GLU A 112 18.32 40.27 21.27
CA GLU A 112 18.14 41.72 21.41
C GLU A 112 17.44 42.05 22.74
N ALA A 113 17.77 43.22 23.26
CA ALA A 113 17.62 43.66 24.62
C ALA A 113 16.43 44.61 24.84
N GLU A 114 16.22 44.91 26.13
CA GLU A 114 15.64 46.15 26.69
C GLU A 114 14.10 46.37 26.73
N ASN A 115 13.62 46.43 27.97
CA ASN A 115 12.88 47.56 28.58
C ASN A 115 11.38 47.73 28.25
N MET A 116 10.49 47.50 29.23
CA MET A 116 9.98 48.54 30.16
C MET A 116 8.72 48.07 30.92
N GLU A 117 8.61 48.55 32.16
CA GLU A 117 7.46 48.64 33.09
C GLU A 117 6.05 48.21 32.63
N GLU A 118 5.31 47.47 33.47
CA GLU A 118 4.32 48.05 34.41
C GLU A 118 3.59 46.97 35.22
N MET A 119 3.39 47.26 36.51
CA MET A 119 2.26 46.84 37.36
C MET A 119 2.17 45.38 37.83
N SER A 120 2.68 45.13 39.05
CA SER A 120 1.86 44.83 40.25
C SER A 120 2.75 44.73 41.50
#